data_AF-A0A2P4T6G9-F1
#
_entry.id   AF-A0A2P4T6G9-F1
#
_cell.length_a   1.000
_cell.length_b   1.000
_cell.length_c   1.000
_cell.angle_alpha   90.00
_cell.angle_beta   90.00
_cell.angle_gamma   90.00
#
_symmetry.space_group_name_H-M   'P 1'
#
loop_
_entity.id
_entity.type
_entity.pdbx_description
1 polymer ?
#
loop_
_entity_poly.entity_id
_entity_poly.type
_entity_poly.pdbx_seq_one_letter_code
_entity_poly.pdbx_strand_id
1 'polypeptide(L)'
;HGRHHTIMPSNVNYRANIWALKEENCSHVLVTTACGSLREEIQPGDLVIIDQFIDRTTKRHCTLYDGQSCSLSGVCHIPMSEPFCTKTREVLIEIAKKLGLQCHSKGTMITIEGPRFSSRAESLMFRSWGADVINMTTVPEVILAKEAGMSYASIAMATDYDCWKEHEEAVSVDKVLKTLKENANKATSILLTAIPQIGSMEWTDTLHTLKVSTWRSISTGDSWPGLSDMLRKEVDLKILECLETGTGYW
;
A
#
# COMPACT_ATOMS: atom_id res chain seq x y z
N HIS A 1 -5.26 0.11 12.93
CA HIS A 1 -5.56 0.80 14.20
C HIS A 1 -6.47 0.03 15.18
N GLY A 2 -7.00 -1.15 14.82
CA GLY A 2 -8.02 -1.82 15.62
C GLY A 2 -9.41 -1.18 15.47
N ARG A 3 -10.47 -1.93 15.80
CA ARG A 3 -11.88 -1.50 15.61
C ARG A 3 -12.24 -0.22 16.38
N HIS A 4 -11.55 0.05 17.49
CA HIS A 4 -11.78 1.22 18.34
C HIS A 4 -10.68 2.28 18.21
N HIS A 5 -9.83 2.19 17.17
CA HIS A 5 -8.74 3.14 16.92
C HIS A 5 -7.75 3.31 18.09
N THR A 6 -7.41 2.22 18.78
CA THR A 6 -6.57 2.22 20.00
C THR A 6 -5.08 2.06 19.73
N ILE A 7 -4.68 1.78 18.49
CA ILE A 7 -3.28 1.52 18.12
C ILE A 7 -2.77 2.69 17.28
N MET A 8 -1.83 3.47 17.78
CA MET A 8 -1.19 4.57 17.03
C MET A 8 -0.37 4.04 15.83
N PRO A 9 -0.14 4.86 14.77
CA PRO A 9 0.53 4.42 13.54
C PRO A 9 1.86 3.68 13.76
N SER A 10 2.77 4.20 14.58
CA SER A 10 4.07 3.54 14.84
C SER A 10 3.95 2.14 15.45
N ASN A 11 2.86 1.86 16.15
CA ASN A 11 2.64 0.60 16.85
C ASN A 11 1.74 -0.37 16.06
N VAL A 12 1.30 0.01 14.86
CA VAL A 12 0.58 -0.92 13.99
C VAL A 12 1.54 -2.04 13.60
N ASN A 13 1.12 -3.29 13.79
CA ASN A 13 1.90 -4.44 13.37
C ASN A 13 1.70 -4.72 11.88
N TYR A 14 2.35 -3.92 11.03
CA TYR A 14 2.22 -4.01 9.58
C TYR A 14 2.61 -5.40 9.03
N ARG A 15 3.65 -6.02 9.59
CA ARG A 15 4.09 -7.37 9.19
C ARG A 15 2.99 -8.39 9.43
N ALA A 16 2.40 -8.40 10.62
CA ALA A 16 1.31 -9.32 10.94
C ALA A 16 0.07 -9.06 10.07
N ASN A 17 -0.29 -7.79 9.83
CA ASN A 17 -1.43 -7.46 8.97
C ASN A 17 -1.26 -8.03 7.56
N ILE A 18 -0.12 -7.75 6.92
CA ILE A 18 0.16 -8.21 5.56
C ILE A 18 0.30 -9.73 5.51
N TRP A 19 1.00 -10.33 6.48
CA TRP A 19 1.19 -11.76 6.52
C TRP A 19 -0.13 -12.51 6.73
N ALA A 20 -1.01 -12.02 7.61
CA ALA A 20 -2.33 -12.62 7.80
C ALA A 20 -3.16 -12.62 6.50
N LEU A 21 -3.17 -11.52 5.75
CA LEU A 21 -3.84 -11.46 4.45
C LEU A 21 -3.22 -12.43 3.43
N LYS A 22 -1.89 -12.57 3.45
CA LYS A 22 -1.17 -13.49 2.59
C LYS A 22 -1.53 -14.95 2.88
N GLU A 23 -1.59 -15.33 4.15
CA GLU A 23 -1.98 -16.68 4.60
C GLU A 23 -3.45 -16.99 4.24
N GLU A 24 -4.32 -15.99 4.25
CA GLU A 24 -5.71 -16.10 3.74
C GLU A 24 -5.80 -16.06 2.19
N ASN A 25 -4.67 -16.28 1.49
CA ASN A 25 -4.58 -16.34 0.03
C ASN A 25 -5.05 -15.07 -0.71
N CYS A 26 -5.01 -13.91 -0.06
CA CYS A 26 -5.32 -12.65 -0.74
C CYS A 26 -4.32 -12.39 -1.87
N SER A 27 -4.83 -12.16 -3.08
CA SER A 27 -4.03 -11.73 -4.23
C SER A 27 -3.89 -10.21 -4.31
N HIS A 28 -4.86 -9.49 -3.72
CA HIS A 28 -4.97 -8.04 -3.77
C HIS A 28 -5.18 -7.47 -2.36
N VAL A 29 -4.60 -6.32 -2.11
CA VAL A 29 -4.78 -5.51 -0.91
C VAL A 29 -5.17 -4.11 -1.34
N LEU A 30 -6.44 -3.76 -1.12
CA LEU A 30 -6.95 -2.41 -1.33
C LEU A 30 -7.09 -1.73 0.02
N VAL A 31 -6.43 -0.59 0.19
CA VAL A 31 -6.46 0.15 1.46
C VAL A 31 -7.09 1.51 1.29
N THR A 32 -7.61 2.04 2.39
CA THR A 32 -8.00 3.44 2.51
C THR A 32 -7.13 4.12 3.55
N THR A 33 -6.77 5.38 3.31
CA THR A 33 -5.99 6.18 4.24
C THR A 33 -6.50 7.61 4.27
N ALA A 34 -6.69 8.16 5.48
CA ALA A 34 -6.79 9.60 5.64
C ALA A 34 -5.41 10.23 5.37
N CYS A 35 -5.39 11.44 4.82
CA CYS A 35 -4.16 12.20 4.63
C CYS A 35 -4.40 13.71 4.68
N GLY A 36 -3.36 14.45 5.06
CA GLY A 36 -3.31 15.89 4.82
C GLY A 36 -2.92 16.16 3.37
N SER A 37 -3.51 17.18 2.77
CA SER A 37 -3.14 17.69 1.46
C SER A 37 -1.97 18.66 1.56
N LEU A 38 -0.99 18.48 0.67
CA LEU A 38 0.15 19.38 0.50
C LEU A 38 0.03 20.20 -0.80
N ARG A 39 -1.14 20.23 -1.44
CA ARG A 39 -1.39 20.91 -2.72
C ARG A 39 -2.71 21.66 -2.67
N GLU A 40 -2.80 22.83 -3.29
CA GLU A 40 -4.04 23.64 -3.23
C GLU A 40 -5.20 22.90 -3.92
N GLU A 41 -4.89 22.30 -5.07
CA GLU A 41 -5.79 21.58 -5.96
C GLU A 41 -6.31 20.25 -5.41
N ILE A 42 -5.68 19.69 -4.36
CA ILE A 42 -6.17 18.50 -3.65
C ILE A 42 -6.94 18.97 -2.43
N GLN A 43 -8.27 19.06 -2.55
CA GLN A 43 -9.13 19.64 -1.51
C GLN A 43 -9.54 18.58 -0.47
N PRO A 44 -9.80 18.96 0.80
CA PRO A 44 -10.44 18.06 1.76
C PRO A 44 -11.73 17.44 1.19
N GLY A 45 -11.80 16.11 1.21
CA GLY A 45 -12.86 15.31 0.60
C GLY A 45 -12.54 14.77 -0.80
N ASP A 46 -11.46 15.23 -1.44
CA ASP A 46 -10.93 14.64 -2.66
C ASP A 46 -10.25 13.31 -2.38
N LEU A 47 -10.25 12.46 -3.41
CA LEU A 47 -9.53 11.20 -3.42
C LEU A 47 -8.24 11.33 -4.22
N VAL A 48 -7.21 10.59 -3.81
CA VAL A 48 -5.94 10.47 -4.54
C VAL A 48 -5.60 8.99 -4.66
N ILE A 49 -5.49 8.50 -5.89
CA ILE A 49 -4.96 7.15 -6.16
C ILE A 49 -3.45 7.26 -6.31
N ILE A 50 -2.76 7.22 -5.16
CA ILE A 50 -1.31 7.46 -5.07
C ILE A 50 -0.50 6.45 -5.90
N ASP A 51 0.62 6.89 -6.42
CA ASP A 51 1.55 6.11 -7.26
C ASP A 51 2.98 6.09 -6.74
N GLN A 52 3.32 6.97 -5.81
CA GLN A 52 4.65 7.09 -5.22
C GLN A 52 4.58 7.39 -3.73
N PHE A 53 5.70 7.19 -3.04
CA PHE A 53 5.84 7.58 -1.64
C PHE A 53 7.22 8.14 -1.31
N ILE A 54 7.30 8.91 -0.23
CA ILE A 54 8.54 9.33 0.44
C ILE A 54 8.48 8.83 1.88
N ASP A 55 9.52 8.11 2.31
CA ASP A 55 9.58 7.57 3.67
C ASP A 55 10.21 8.57 4.65
N ARG A 56 9.45 8.96 5.68
CA ARG A 56 9.88 9.72 6.85
C ARG A 56 9.55 8.99 8.15
N THR A 57 9.34 7.69 8.08
CA THR A 57 9.27 6.80 9.23
C THR A 57 10.68 6.47 9.75
N THR A 58 10.78 6.02 10.99
CA THR A 58 12.05 5.87 11.71
C THR A 58 12.09 4.67 12.66
N LYS A 59 10.94 4.12 13.08
CA LYS A 59 10.87 3.11 14.15
C LYS A 59 10.32 1.75 13.72
N ARG A 60 9.98 1.59 12.44
CA ARG A 60 9.11 0.50 11.96
C ARG A 60 9.93 -0.63 11.37
N HIS A 61 9.44 -1.87 11.54
CA HIS A 61 9.98 -3.02 10.82
C HIS A 61 9.46 -3.00 9.38
N CYS A 62 10.36 -2.77 8.41
CA CYS A 62 10.00 -2.58 7.01
C CYS A 62 10.24 -3.79 6.11
N THR A 63 10.55 -4.96 6.67
CA THR A 63 10.77 -6.21 5.89
C THR A 63 10.25 -7.45 6.64
N LEU A 64 9.85 -8.47 5.88
CA LEU A 64 9.55 -9.82 6.33
C LEU A 64 10.82 -10.68 6.47
N TYR A 65 11.96 -10.22 5.95
CA TYR A 65 13.25 -10.93 5.86
C TYR A 65 14.29 -10.29 6.79
N ASP A 66 13.98 -10.21 8.09
CA ASP A 66 14.80 -9.50 9.07
C ASP A 66 15.93 -10.34 9.70
N GLY A 67 16.11 -11.59 9.23
CA GLY A 67 17.14 -12.52 9.71
C GLY A 67 16.89 -13.12 11.09
N GLN A 68 15.72 -12.86 11.72
CA GLN A 68 15.35 -13.53 12.97
C GLN A 68 14.90 -14.97 12.71
N SER A 69 15.06 -15.84 13.70
CA SER A 69 14.72 -17.26 13.58
C SER A 69 13.24 -17.55 13.28
N CYS A 70 12.36 -16.61 13.62
CA CYS A 70 10.92 -16.69 13.36
C CYS A 70 10.46 -15.96 12.08
N SER A 71 11.40 -15.44 11.29
CA SER A 71 11.12 -14.67 10.07
C SER A 71 11.52 -15.44 8.82
N LEU A 72 11.19 -14.89 7.65
CA LEU A 72 11.59 -15.48 6.38
C LEU A 72 13.11 -15.44 6.23
N SER A 73 13.66 -16.53 5.69
CA SER A 73 15.11 -16.67 5.49
C SER A 73 15.61 -15.88 4.28
N GLY A 74 16.85 -15.39 4.37
CA GLY A 74 17.52 -14.62 3.33
C GLY A 74 17.48 -13.11 3.58
N VAL A 75 18.03 -12.35 2.63
CA VAL A 75 18.01 -10.88 2.61
C VAL A 75 17.25 -10.42 1.37
N CYS A 76 16.17 -9.66 1.58
CA CYS A 76 15.33 -9.16 0.50
C CYS A 76 15.65 -7.70 0.15
N HIS A 77 15.92 -7.44 -1.13
CA HIS A 77 16.14 -6.11 -1.70
C HIS A 77 15.04 -5.77 -2.70
N ILE A 78 13.82 -5.58 -2.22
CA ILE A 78 12.64 -5.42 -3.09
C ILE A 78 12.66 -4.09 -3.88
N PRO A 79 12.50 -4.10 -5.23
CA PRO A 79 12.44 -2.88 -6.02
C PRO A 79 11.19 -2.04 -5.74
N MET A 80 11.37 -0.73 -5.56
CA MET A 80 10.30 0.22 -5.24
C MET A 80 10.10 1.32 -6.30
N SER A 81 10.61 1.14 -7.52
CA SER A 81 10.37 2.09 -8.63
C SER A 81 8.88 2.28 -8.93
N GLU A 82 8.11 1.18 -8.87
CA GLU A 82 6.65 1.17 -9.01
C GLU A 82 6.03 0.50 -7.77
N PRO A 83 5.82 1.24 -6.66
CA PRO A 83 5.47 0.63 -5.38
C PRO A 83 4.01 0.14 -5.32
N PHE A 84 3.13 0.67 -6.18
CA PHE A 84 1.71 0.31 -6.24
C PHE A 84 1.39 -0.41 -7.55
N CYS A 85 0.38 -1.29 -7.54
CA CYS A 85 -0.02 -2.02 -8.74
C CYS A 85 -0.74 -1.10 -9.75
N THR A 86 -0.10 -0.83 -10.89
CA THR A 86 -0.65 0.00 -11.97
C THR A 86 -2.03 -0.43 -12.43
N LYS A 87 -2.21 -1.74 -12.70
CA LYS A 87 -3.48 -2.28 -13.19
C LYS A 87 -4.62 -2.11 -12.18
N THR A 88 -4.37 -2.32 -10.89
CA THR A 88 -5.38 -2.09 -9.85
C THR A 88 -5.69 -0.61 -9.68
N ARG A 89 -4.67 0.27 -9.77
CA ARG A 89 -4.88 1.73 -9.73
C ARG A 89 -5.76 2.21 -10.88
N GLU A 90 -5.55 1.72 -12.09
CA GLU A 90 -6.37 2.05 -13.27
C GLU A 90 -7.85 1.74 -13.03
N VAL A 91 -8.16 0.55 -12.49
CA VAL A 91 -9.54 0.18 -12.12
C VAL A 91 -10.14 1.18 -11.13
N LEU A 92 -9.39 1.55 -10.08
CA LEU A 92 -9.87 2.52 -9.08
C LEU A 92 -10.13 3.91 -9.70
N ILE A 93 -9.22 4.39 -10.56
CA ILE A 93 -9.34 5.67 -11.26
C ILE A 93 -10.56 5.69 -12.18
N GLU A 94 -10.75 4.64 -12.97
CA GLU A 94 -11.90 4.51 -13.87
C GLU A 94 -13.23 4.49 -13.11
N ILE A 95 -13.28 3.78 -11.98
CA ILE A 95 -14.47 3.70 -11.14
C ILE A 95 -14.77 5.04 -10.49
N ALA A 96 -13.76 5.73 -9.94
CA ALA A 96 -13.95 7.07 -9.39
C ALA A 96 -14.54 8.02 -10.45
N LYS A 97 -14.04 7.96 -11.68
CA LYS A 97 -14.56 8.71 -12.83
C LYS A 97 -16.01 8.34 -13.16
N LYS A 98 -16.35 7.04 -13.22
CA LYS A 98 -17.73 6.56 -13.48
C LYS A 98 -18.71 7.02 -12.40
N LEU A 99 -18.26 7.09 -11.15
CA LEU A 99 -19.06 7.55 -10.00
C LEU A 99 -19.13 9.09 -9.91
N GLY A 100 -18.45 9.83 -10.80
CA GLY A 100 -18.42 11.30 -10.75
C GLY A 100 -17.72 11.86 -9.52
N LEU A 101 -16.80 11.10 -8.93
CA LEU A 101 -16.06 11.51 -7.73
C LEU A 101 -14.82 12.33 -8.11
N GLN A 102 -14.55 13.40 -7.36
CA GLN A 102 -13.30 14.14 -7.51
C GLN A 102 -12.13 13.28 -7.05
N CYS A 103 -11.26 12.98 -8.01
CA CYS A 103 -10.19 12.01 -7.85
C CYS A 103 -8.96 12.41 -8.65
N HIS A 104 -7.82 12.50 -7.96
CA HIS A 104 -6.51 12.71 -8.54
C HIS A 104 -5.91 11.36 -8.92
N SER A 105 -5.48 11.22 -10.18
CA SER A 105 -5.03 9.94 -10.76
C SER A 105 -3.59 9.55 -10.39
N LYS A 106 -2.87 10.42 -9.68
CA LYS A 106 -1.51 10.22 -9.18
C LYS A 106 -1.26 11.12 -7.97
N GLY A 107 -0.23 10.81 -7.21
CA GLY A 107 0.19 11.61 -6.07
C GLY A 107 1.27 10.89 -5.25
N THR A 108 2.24 11.66 -4.79
CA THR A 108 3.32 11.19 -3.92
C THR A 108 2.91 11.34 -2.46
N MET A 109 2.80 10.21 -1.75
CA MET A 109 2.51 10.17 -0.31
C MET A 109 3.78 10.28 0.53
N ILE A 110 3.93 11.34 1.32
CA ILE A 110 4.95 11.35 2.36
C ILE A 110 4.41 10.71 3.64
N THR A 111 5.07 9.64 4.10
CA THR A 111 4.67 8.95 5.35
C THR A 111 5.57 9.38 6.49
N ILE A 112 5.04 10.14 7.44
CA ILE A 112 5.77 10.54 8.66
C ILE A 112 5.58 9.52 9.78
N GLU A 113 6.50 9.50 10.75
CA GLU A 113 6.41 8.57 11.89
C GLU A 113 5.15 8.79 12.75
N GLY A 114 4.78 10.04 13.02
CA GLY A 114 3.74 10.36 14.00
C GLY A 114 4.17 10.12 15.47
N PRO A 115 3.24 10.15 16.44
CA PRO A 115 1.81 10.43 16.28
C PRO A 115 1.50 11.94 16.17
N ARG A 116 2.51 12.80 16.34
CA ARG A 116 2.34 14.24 16.12
C ARG A 116 2.10 14.53 14.63
N PHE A 117 1.32 15.58 14.36
CA PHE A 117 1.31 16.21 13.05
C PHE A 117 2.63 16.94 12.78
N SER A 118 2.82 17.38 11.54
CA SER A 118 4.00 18.12 11.12
C SER A 118 4.04 19.52 11.74
N SER A 119 5.25 20.03 11.94
CA SER A 119 5.45 21.48 12.04
C SER A 119 5.26 22.13 10.66
N ARG A 120 5.00 23.44 10.63
CA ARG A 120 4.88 24.18 9.36
C ARG A 120 6.15 24.10 8.51
N ALA A 121 7.32 24.15 9.14
CA ALA A 121 8.60 24.01 8.44
C ALA A 121 8.73 22.66 7.75
N GLU A 122 8.34 21.57 8.42
CA GLU A 122 8.29 20.23 7.81
C GLU A 122 7.28 20.18 6.66
N SER A 123 6.08 20.73 6.84
CA SER A 123 5.04 20.78 5.80
C SER A 123 5.51 21.50 4.52
N LEU A 124 6.14 22.67 4.68
CA LEU A 124 6.73 23.44 3.57
C LEU A 124 7.90 22.69 2.91
N MET A 125 8.74 22.03 3.71
CA MET A 125 9.83 21.20 3.20
C MET A 125 9.29 20.04 2.35
N PHE A 126 8.28 19.32 2.82
CA PHE A 126 7.70 18.20 2.08
C PHE A 126 7.07 18.64 0.75
N ARG A 127 6.43 19.81 0.73
CA ARG A 127 5.96 20.45 -0.52
C ARG A 127 7.11 20.70 -1.50
N SER A 128 8.26 21.19 -1.00
CA SER A 128 9.45 21.45 -1.82
C SER A 128 10.08 20.17 -2.39
N TRP A 129 9.89 19.03 -1.73
CA TRP A 129 10.34 17.71 -2.21
C TRP A 129 9.43 17.12 -3.30
N GLY A 130 8.28 17.74 -3.56
CA GLY A 130 7.30 17.20 -4.51
C GLY A 130 6.23 16.31 -3.87
N ALA A 131 6.14 16.20 -2.55
CA ALA A 131 5.06 15.44 -1.91
C ALA A 131 3.69 16.13 -2.12
N ASP A 132 2.66 15.33 -2.37
CA ASP A 132 1.31 15.83 -2.69
C ASP A 132 0.33 15.63 -1.53
N VAL A 133 0.50 14.53 -0.80
CA VAL A 133 -0.31 14.19 0.37
C VAL A 133 0.59 13.62 1.47
N ILE A 134 0.17 13.77 2.73
CA ILE A 134 0.90 13.32 3.92
C ILE A 134 0.06 12.40 4.78
N ASN A 135 0.61 11.27 5.20
CA ASN A 135 -0.03 10.38 6.18
C ASN A 135 0.98 9.78 7.16
N MET A 136 0.54 8.77 7.91
CA MET A 136 1.36 8.05 8.88
C MET A 136 1.38 6.54 8.65
N THR A 137 0.81 6.00 7.58
CA THR A 137 0.53 4.55 7.49
C THR A 137 0.93 3.87 6.18
N THR A 138 1.16 4.59 5.09
CA THR A 138 1.46 3.94 3.80
C THR A 138 2.76 3.15 3.85
N VAL A 139 3.80 3.68 4.50
CA VAL A 139 5.05 2.97 4.77
C VAL A 139 5.03 2.39 6.19
N PRO A 140 5.35 1.10 6.42
CA PRO A 140 5.87 0.11 5.46
C PRO A 140 4.81 -0.81 4.84
N GLU A 141 3.52 -0.50 4.96
CA GLU A 141 2.44 -1.38 4.47
C GLU A 141 2.59 -1.75 2.98
N VAL A 142 2.89 -0.75 2.13
CA VAL A 142 3.15 -0.97 0.70
C VAL A 142 4.39 -1.83 0.43
N ILE A 143 5.43 -1.68 1.26
CA ILE A 143 6.70 -2.42 1.11
C ILE A 143 6.47 -3.90 1.38
N LEU A 144 5.82 -4.18 2.50
CA LEU A 144 5.53 -5.53 2.96
C LEU A 144 4.54 -6.22 2.02
N ALA A 145 3.53 -5.52 1.51
CA ALA A 145 2.61 -6.09 0.52
C ALA A 145 3.34 -6.52 -0.76
N LYS A 146 4.34 -5.74 -1.18
CA LYS A 146 5.18 -6.08 -2.33
C LYS A 146 6.11 -7.26 -2.05
N GLU A 147 6.73 -7.33 -0.88
CA GLU A 147 7.49 -8.51 -0.43
C GLU A 147 6.62 -9.77 -0.29
N ALA A 148 5.31 -9.62 -0.03
CA ALA A 148 4.38 -10.74 -0.02
C ALA A 148 3.91 -11.15 -1.43
N GLY A 149 4.37 -10.47 -2.49
CA GLY A 149 3.98 -10.72 -3.88
C GLY A 149 2.49 -10.45 -4.14
N MET A 150 1.90 -9.48 -3.43
CA MET A 150 0.48 -9.11 -3.56
C MET A 150 0.33 -7.83 -4.40
N SER A 151 -0.78 -7.74 -5.12
CA SER A 151 -1.17 -6.48 -5.76
C SER A 151 -1.66 -5.50 -4.70
N TYR A 152 -0.99 -4.35 -4.55
CA TYR A 152 -1.32 -3.34 -3.55
C TYR A 152 -1.72 -2.01 -4.18
N ALA A 153 -2.84 -1.44 -3.74
CA ALA A 153 -3.28 -0.11 -4.15
C ALA A 153 -3.94 0.64 -2.98
N SER A 154 -3.79 1.97 -2.98
CA SER A 154 -4.25 2.83 -1.89
C SER A 154 -5.17 3.94 -2.41
N ILE A 155 -6.33 4.06 -1.78
CA ILE A 155 -7.25 5.19 -1.93
C ILE A 155 -6.97 6.16 -0.77
N ALA A 156 -6.24 7.23 -1.06
CA ALA A 156 -6.00 8.29 -0.08
C ALA A 156 -7.14 9.31 -0.13
N MET A 157 -7.61 9.76 1.02
CA MET A 157 -8.66 10.78 1.16
C MET A 157 -8.10 11.97 1.90
N ALA A 158 -8.04 13.11 1.22
CA ALA A 158 -7.59 14.35 1.84
C ALA A 158 -8.60 14.79 2.91
N THR A 159 -8.16 15.07 4.12
CA THR A 159 -9.02 15.46 5.25
C THR A 159 -8.84 16.90 5.70
N ASP A 160 -7.70 17.48 5.34
CA ASP A 160 -7.19 18.78 5.78
C ASP A 160 -6.05 19.22 4.85
N TYR A 161 -5.50 20.42 5.03
CA TYR A 161 -4.31 20.92 4.33
C TYR A 161 -3.05 20.89 5.22
N ASP A 162 -2.95 19.93 6.14
CA ASP A 162 -1.89 19.85 7.14
C ASP A 162 -1.72 21.20 7.91
N CYS A 163 -0.61 21.90 7.72
CA CYS A 163 -0.36 23.19 8.37
C CYS A 163 0.41 24.21 7.51
N TRP A 164 0.51 23.99 6.19
CA TRP A 164 1.24 24.88 5.28
C TRP A 164 0.46 26.14 4.91
N LYS A 165 -0.87 26.13 4.99
CA LYS A 165 -1.71 27.32 4.80
C LYS A 165 -1.64 28.21 6.04
N GLU A 166 -1.32 29.49 5.87
CA GLU A 166 -1.24 30.45 6.98
C GLU A 166 -2.61 30.94 7.45
N HIS A 167 -3.59 31.02 6.54
CA HIS A 167 -4.92 31.58 6.80
C HIS A 167 -6.02 30.52 6.92
N GLU A 168 -5.67 29.24 6.84
CA GLU A 168 -6.58 28.15 7.21
C GLU A 168 -6.18 27.60 8.57
N GLU A 169 -7.18 27.18 9.33
CA GLU A 169 -6.93 26.54 10.60
C GLU A 169 -6.20 25.20 10.40
N ALA A 170 -5.11 24.99 11.15
CA ALA A 170 -4.29 23.78 11.09
C ALA A 170 -5.09 22.48 11.39
N VAL A 171 -4.52 21.35 10.97
CA VAL A 171 -5.05 20.01 11.21
C VAL A 171 -5.27 19.71 12.70
N SER A 172 -6.37 19.03 13.01
CA SER A 172 -6.70 18.49 14.33
C SER A 172 -7.44 17.16 14.18
N VAL A 173 -7.47 16.35 15.25
CA VAL A 173 -8.19 15.07 15.25
C VAL A 173 -9.67 15.24 14.92
N ASP A 174 -10.33 16.25 15.49
CA ASP A 174 -11.76 16.49 15.27
C ASP A 174 -12.09 16.80 13.80
N LYS A 175 -11.22 17.56 13.13
CA LYS A 175 -11.37 17.85 11.69
C LYS A 175 -11.22 16.62 10.85
N VAL A 176 -10.19 15.82 11.11
CA VAL A 176 -9.95 14.57 10.39
C VAL A 176 -11.16 13.66 10.53
N LEU A 177 -11.67 13.46 11.75
CA LEU A 177 -12.84 12.62 12.00
C LEU A 177 -14.11 13.17 11.34
N LYS A 178 -14.32 14.48 11.36
CA LYS A 178 -15.47 15.12 10.71
C LYS A 178 -15.42 14.91 9.19
N THR A 179 -14.31 15.26 8.54
CA THR A 179 -14.17 15.11 7.08
C THR A 179 -14.26 13.65 6.67
N LEU A 180 -13.67 12.72 7.43
CA LEU A 180 -13.82 11.29 7.19
C LEU A 180 -15.27 10.83 7.28
N LYS A 181 -16.01 11.24 8.31
CA LYS A 181 -17.42 10.87 8.46
C LYS A 181 -18.28 11.35 7.28
N GLU A 182 -18.00 12.55 6.77
CA GLU A 182 -18.71 13.14 5.64
C GLU A 182 -18.35 12.47 4.30
N ASN A 183 -17.13 11.95 4.16
CA ASN A 183 -16.60 11.48 2.88
C ASN A 183 -16.34 9.97 2.79
N ALA A 184 -16.41 9.20 3.89
CA ALA A 184 -16.14 7.76 3.93
C ALA A 184 -16.99 6.95 2.93
N ASN A 185 -18.20 7.42 2.64
CA ASN A 185 -19.10 6.81 1.66
C ASN A 185 -18.47 6.79 0.26
N LYS A 186 -17.68 7.80 -0.13
CA LYS A 186 -17.01 7.88 -1.44
C LYS A 186 -16.04 6.70 -1.62
N ALA A 187 -15.15 6.50 -0.65
CA ALA A 187 -14.19 5.39 -0.68
C ALA A 187 -14.90 4.03 -0.62
N THR A 188 -15.96 3.92 0.18
CA THR A 188 -16.78 2.70 0.27
C THR A 188 -17.44 2.37 -1.07
N SER A 189 -18.02 3.35 -1.76
CA SER A 189 -18.62 3.16 -3.09
C SER A 189 -17.62 2.70 -4.13
N ILE A 190 -16.39 3.24 -4.11
CA ILE A 190 -15.31 2.76 -4.99
C ILE A 190 -15.00 1.30 -4.68
N LEU A 191 -14.76 0.94 -3.42
CA LEU A 191 -14.41 -0.44 -3.05
C LEU A 191 -15.51 -1.44 -3.44
N LEU A 192 -16.78 -1.13 -3.15
CA LEU A 192 -17.92 -1.98 -3.49
C LEU A 192 -18.08 -2.18 -5.00
N THR A 193 -17.63 -1.22 -5.82
CA THR A 193 -17.67 -1.32 -7.28
C THR A 193 -16.39 -1.97 -7.84
N ALA A 194 -15.25 -1.73 -7.21
CA ALA A 194 -13.94 -2.20 -7.68
C ALA A 194 -13.73 -3.68 -7.42
N ILE A 195 -14.16 -4.19 -6.27
CA ILE A 195 -13.95 -5.60 -5.90
C ILE A 195 -14.58 -6.55 -6.94
N PRO A 196 -15.86 -6.40 -7.36
CA PRO A 196 -16.43 -7.21 -8.43
C PRO A 196 -15.71 -7.06 -9.77
N GLN A 197 -15.33 -5.83 -10.15
CA GLN A 197 -14.62 -5.58 -11.41
C GLN A 197 -13.25 -6.29 -11.42
N ILE A 198 -12.49 -6.18 -10.34
CA ILE A 198 -11.22 -6.91 -10.16
C ILE A 198 -11.45 -8.41 -10.25
N GLY A 199 -12.48 -8.95 -9.59
CA GLY A 199 -12.81 -10.37 -9.64
C GLY A 199 -13.21 -10.90 -11.02
N SER A 200 -13.61 -10.02 -11.94
CA SER A 200 -13.95 -10.37 -13.33
C SER A 200 -12.79 -10.22 -14.33
N MET A 201 -11.66 -9.66 -13.91
CA MET A 201 -10.49 -9.41 -14.76
C MET A 201 -9.46 -10.54 -14.63
N GLU A 202 -8.64 -10.70 -15.65
CA GLU A 202 -7.56 -11.70 -15.64
C GLU A 202 -6.29 -11.16 -14.97
N TRP A 203 -5.71 -11.88 -14.00
CA TRP A 203 -4.59 -11.40 -13.18
C TRP A 203 -3.34 -12.28 -13.20
N THR A 204 -3.37 -13.41 -13.91
CA THR A 204 -2.29 -14.41 -13.88
C THR A 204 -0.91 -13.79 -14.16
N ASP A 205 -0.76 -13.04 -15.25
CA ASP A 205 0.53 -12.42 -15.61
C ASP A 205 1.00 -11.37 -14.60
N THR A 206 0.07 -10.56 -14.09
CA THR A 206 0.39 -9.51 -13.11
C THR A 206 0.88 -10.13 -11.80
N LEU A 207 0.17 -11.14 -11.29
CA LEU A 207 0.53 -11.83 -10.05
C LEU A 207 1.79 -12.67 -10.22
N HIS A 208 1.98 -13.32 -11.38
CA HIS A 208 3.20 -14.03 -11.71
C HIS A 208 4.40 -13.08 -11.70
N THR A 209 4.29 -11.92 -12.35
CA THR A 209 5.35 -10.90 -12.38
C THR A 209 5.71 -10.41 -10.97
N LEU A 210 4.72 -10.15 -10.11
CA LEU A 210 4.96 -9.75 -8.72
C LEU A 210 5.69 -10.85 -7.92
N LYS A 211 5.28 -12.11 -8.06
CA LYS A 211 5.94 -13.25 -7.42
C LYS A 211 7.38 -13.42 -7.88
N VAL A 212 7.62 -13.36 -9.19
CA VAL A 212 8.98 -13.47 -9.77
C VAL A 212 9.88 -12.32 -9.32
N SER A 213 9.35 -11.09 -9.32
CA SER A 213 10.09 -9.91 -8.84
C SER A 213 10.51 -10.06 -7.38
N THR A 214 9.58 -10.51 -6.53
CA THR A 214 9.85 -10.79 -5.11
C THR A 214 10.93 -11.87 -4.95
N TRP A 215 10.75 -13.02 -5.60
CA TRP A 215 11.69 -14.13 -5.53
C TRP A 215 13.12 -13.72 -5.94
N ARG A 216 13.25 -12.99 -7.05
CA ARG A 216 14.55 -12.49 -7.54
C ARG A 216 15.21 -11.47 -6.62
N SER A 217 14.44 -10.88 -5.71
CA SER A 217 14.92 -9.89 -4.75
C SER A 217 15.49 -10.53 -3.48
N ILE A 218 15.30 -11.84 -3.29
CA ILE A 218 15.76 -12.57 -2.10
C ILE A 218 17.12 -13.21 -2.40
N SER A 219 18.11 -12.90 -1.57
CA SER A 219 19.39 -13.60 -1.53
C SER A 219 19.43 -14.57 -0.36
N THR A 220 19.71 -15.84 -0.63
CA THR A 220 19.95 -16.87 0.40
C THR A 220 21.44 -17.14 0.48
N GLY A 221 21.95 -17.46 1.68
CA GLY A 221 23.38 -17.72 1.90
C GLY A 221 23.97 -18.86 1.04
N ASP A 222 23.09 -19.71 0.49
CA ASP A 222 23.43 -20.81 -0.42
C ASP A 222 23.59 -20.36 -1.90
N SER A 223 23.62 -19.06 -2.16
CA SER A 223 23.86 -18.49 -3.50
C SER A 223 25.34 -18.49 -3.93
N TRP A 224 26.17 -19.37 -3.32
CA TRP A 224 27.38 -19.90 -3.95
C TRP A 224 27.04 -21.21 -4.67
N PRO A 225 27.48 -21.40 -5.92
CA PRO A 225 26.85 -22.34 -6.86
C PRO A 225 27.03 -23.80 -6.40
N GLY A 226 25.94 -24.41 -5.93
CA GLY A 226 25.94 -25.84 -5.57
C GLY A 226 24.60 -26.46 -5.18
N LEU A 227 23.59 -25.67 -4.78
CA LEU A 227 22.30 -26.20 -4.29
C LEU A 227 21.05 -25.68 -5.03
N SER A 228 21.19 -25.00 -6.17
CA SER A 228 20.06 -24.36 -6.85
C SER A 228 19.10 -25.30 -7.59
N ASP A 229 19.43 -26.59 -7.72
CA ASP A 229 18.69 -27.50 -8.60
C ASP A 229 17.59 -28.29 -7.89
N MET A 230 17.60 -28.37 -6.55
CA MET A 230 16.60 -29.12 -5.80
C MET A 230 15.30 -28.32 -5.60
N LEU A 231 15.41 -27.00 -5.36
CA LEU A 231 14.26 -26.09 -5.19
C LEU A 231 13.63 -25.66 -6.53
N ARG A 232 14.37 -25.70 -7.64
CA ARG A 232 13.79 -25.52 -8.99
C ARG A 232 12.73 -26.55 -9.31
N LYS A 233 12.97 -27.81 -8.94
CA LYS A 233 12.05 -28.92 -9.26
C LYS A 233 10.74 -28.85 -8.48
N GLU A 234 10.75 -28.46 -7.20
CA GLU A 234 9.49 -28.39 -6.42
C GLU A 234 8.57 -27.24 -6.85
N VAL A 235 9.13 -26.11 -7.28
CA VAL A 235 8.34 -24.97 -7.76
C VAL A 235 7.83 -25.22 -9.18
N ASP A 236 8.64 -25.78 -10.08
CA ASP A 236 8.18 -26.16 -11.41
C ASP A 236 7.11 -27.27 -11.36
N LEU A 237 7.25 -28.27 -10.47
CA LEU A 237 6.25 -29.34 -10.31
C LEU A 237 4.90 -28.83 -9.79
N LYS A 238 4.88 -27.92 -8.82
CA LYS A 238 3.61 -27.35 -8.32
C LYS A 238 2.96 -26.37 -9.30
N ILE A 239 3.75 -25.68 -10.12
CA ILE A 239 3.22 -24.78 -11.16
C ILE A 239 2.70 -25.59 -12.36
N LEU A 240 3.37 -26.69 -12.74
CA LEU A 240 2.90 -27.61 -13.78
C LEU A 240 1.66 -28.40 -13.36
N GLU A 241 1.57 -28.87 -12.11
CA GLU A 241 0.35 -29.53 -11.60
C GLU A 241 -0.89 -28.61 -11.66
N CYS A 242 -0.72 -27.30 -11.43
CA CYS A 242 -1.81 -26.33 -11.58
C CYS A 242 -2.20 -26.06 -13.05
N LEU A 243 -1.32 -26.30 -14.02
CA LEU A 243 -1.59 -26.08 -15.44
C LEU A 243 -2.13 -27.34 -16.14
N GLU A 244 -1.78 -28.53 -15.66
CA GLU A 244 -2.21 -29.80 -16.27
C GLU A 244 -3.54 -30.33 -15.72
N THR A 245 -3.95 -29.98 -14.50
CA THR A 245 -5.10 -30.67 -13.86
C THR A 245 -6.47 -30.07 -14.12
N GLY A 246 -6.62 -28.85 -14.67
CA GLY A 246 -7.87 -28.36 -15.25
C GLY A 246 -9.18 -28.62 -14.46
N THR A 247 -9.10 -28.75 -13.14
CA THR A 247 -10.18 -29.10 -12.20
C THR A 247 -9.79 -28.41 -10.89
N GLY A 248 -10.52 -27.45 -10.33
CA GLY A 248 -11.95 -27.47 -10.07
C GLY A 248 -12.21 -28.39 -8.87
N TYR A 249 -12.20 -27.85 -7.64
CA TYR A 249 -13.17 -28.10 -6.55
C TYR A 249 -12.62 -27.69 -5.15
N TRP A 250 -13.35 -26.75 -4.54
CA TRP A 250 -13.45 -26.30 -3.12
C TRP A 250 -12.21 -25.71 -2.43
#